data_AF-A0A2U3BD74-F1
#
_entry.id   AF-A0A2U3BD74-F1
#
_cell.length_a   1.000
_cell.length_b   1.000
_cell.length_c   1.000
_cell.angle_alpha   90.00
_cell.angle_beta   90.00
_cell.angle_gamma   90.00
#
_symmetry.space_group_name_H-M   'P 1'
#
loop_
_entity.id
_entity.type
_entity.pdbx_description
1 polymer ?
#
loop_
_entity_poly.entity_id
_entity_poly.type
_entity_poly.pdbx_seq_one_letter_code
_entity_poly.pdbx_strand_id
1 'polypeptide(L)'
;MIEITTKSLLIAPLFTAILLSGCVNYSPDEKIYFQARSNFRYQSDINNELRVYPDISQPFYGDCEDFAFTLQQQIGGKVWHVKLKNRNHHAVLVKNGMVYDLNYKILRDIYPAQFIQEMQSQWWKQSRK
;
A
#
# COMPACT_ATOMS: atom_id res chain seq x y z
N MET A 1 -22.95 -72.53 10.38
CA MET A 1 -21.92 -71.87 11.21
C MET A 1 -20.99 -71.18 10.22
N ILE A 2 -21.04 -69.85 10.13
CA ILE A 2 -20.31 -69.08 9.10
C ILE A 2 -19.27 -68.24 9.85
N GLU A 3 -17.99 -68.54 9.64
CA GLU A 3 -16.87 -67.73 10.08
C GLU A 3 -16.79 -66.47 9.21
N ILE A 4 -16.89 -65.29 9.84
CA ILE A 4 -16.67 -64.01 9.16
C ILE A 4 -15.24 -63.56 9.49
N THR A 5 -14.37 -63.76 8.50
CA THR A 5 -12.95 -63.38 8.54
C THR A 5 -12.80 -61.86 8.46
N THR A 6 -12.03 -61.31 9.38
CA THR A 6 -11.60 -59.91 9.48
C THR A 6 -10.79 -59.47 8.26
N LYS A 7 -11.08 -58.27 7.74
CA LYS A 7 -10.13 -57.48 6.95
C LYS A 7 -10.12 -56.04 7.42
N SER A 8 -9.11 -55.72 8.21
CA SER A 8 -8.71 -54.39 8.63
C SER A 8 -8.32 -53.57 7.41
N LEU A 9 -9.16 -52.61 7.02
CA LEU A 9 -8.86 -51.69 5.93
C LEU A 9 -8.20 -50.43 6.50
N LEU A 10 -6.88 -50.50 6.67
CA LEU A 10 -6.03 -49.33 6.88
C LEU A 10 -6.00 -48.53 5.57
N ILE A 11 -6.77 -47.44 5.49
CA ILE A 11 -6.60 -46.42 4.45
C ILE A 11 -6.27 -45.12 5.18
N ALA A 12 -4.98 -44.86 5.33
CA ALA A 12 -4.47 -43.52 5.63
C ALA A 12 -4.10 -42.87 4.29
N PRO A 13 -4.96 -42.02 3.69
CA PRO A 13 -4.53 -41.22 2.57
C PRO A 13 -3.76 -40.02 3.13
N LEU A 14 -2.45 -40.17 3.18
CA LEU A 14 -1.55 -39.28 2.43
C LEU A 14 -1.98 -37.80 2.42
N PHE A 15 -1.85 -37.13 3.56
CA PHE A 15 -1.81 -35.66 3.67
C PHE A 15 -0.50 -35.13 3.05
N THR A 16 -0.32 -35.33 1.75
CA THR A 16 0.82 -34.74 1.02
C THR A 16 0.56 -33.25 0.85
N ALA A 17 1.13 -32.50 1.79
CA ALA A 17 1.78 -31.21 1.60
C ALA A 17 1.49 -30.48 0.27
N ILE A 18 0.50 -29.59 0.28
CA ILE A 18 0.48 -28.45 -0.64
C ILE A 18 0.94 -27.23 0.15
N LEU A 19 2.23 -27.22 0.50
CA LEU A 19 2.95 -26.00 0.89
C LEU A 19 3.36 -25.28 -0.40
N LEU A 20 2.38 -24.88 -1.21
CA LEU A 20 2.60 -23.90 -2.28
C LEU A 20 2.63 -22.51 -1.64
N SER A 21 3.60 -22.27 -0.76
CA SER A 21 3.97 -20.93 -0.36
C SER A 21 4.68 -20.29 -1.55
N GLY A 22 3.89 -19.79 -2.50
CA GLY A 22 4.39 -19.00 -3.61
C GLY A 22 5.14 -17.81 -3.03
N CYS A 23 6.46 -17.78 -3.23
CA CYS A 23 7.27 -16.61 -2.94
C CYS A 23 6.77 -15.49 -3.86
N VAL A 24 5.88 -14.63 -3.37
CA VAL A 24 5.45 -13.43 -4.08
C VAL A 24 6.68 -12.53 -4.19
N ASN A 25 7.29 -12.52 -5.38
CA ASN A 25 8.44 -11.67 -5.67
C ASN A 25 7.96 -10.23 -5.86
N TYR A 26 7.85 -9.50 -4.75
CA TYR A 26 7.60 -8.07 -4.80
C TYR A 26 8.75 -7.34 -5.49
N SER A 27 8.41 -6.41 -6.38
CA SER A 27 9.34 -5.44 -6.92
C SER A 27 9.98 -4.59 -5.80
N PRO A 28 11.15 -3.98 -6.03
CA PRO A 28 11.78 -3.09 -5.04
C PRO A 28 10.84 -1.98 -4.54
N ASP A 29 10.11 -1.33 -5.44
CA ASP A 29 9.15 -0.27 -5.10
C ASP A 29 8.02 -0.78 -4.19
N GLU A 30 7.54 -2.01 -4.43
CA GLU A 30 6.49 -2.62 -3.61
C GLU A 30 6.98 -2.92 -2.21
N LYS A 31 8.19 -3.46 -2.06
CA LYS A 31 8.79 -3.71 -0.73
C LYS A 31 8.88 -2.41 0.06
N ILE A 32 9.35 -1.34 -0.57
CA ILE A 32 9.46 -0.01 0.03
C ILE A 32 8.07 0.54 0.38
N TYR A 33 7.09 0.45 -0.52
CA TYR A 33 5.71 0.87 -0.26
C TYR A 33 5.09 0.13 0.93
N PHE A 34 5.24 -1.19 1.00
CA PHE A 34 4.67 -1.99 2.09
C PHE A 34 5.35 -1.68 3.43
N GLN A 35 6.66 -1.45 3.44
CA GLN A 35 7.39 -1.02 4.63
C GLN A 35 6.94 0.38 5.10
N ALA A 36 6.85 1.34 4.17
CA ALA A 36 6.34 2.68 4.49
C ALA A 36 4.94 2.60 5.07
N ARG A 37 4.04 1.83 4.42
CA ARG A 37 2.66 1.65 4.87
C ARG A 37 2.57 0.97 6.24
N SER A 38 3.39 -0.05 6.53
CA SER A 38 3.35 -0.73 7.83
C SER A 38 3.83 0.14 8.98
N ASN A 39 4.73 1.09 8.69
CA ASN A 39 5.31 2.00 9.67
C ASN A 39 4.57 3.33 9.77
N PHE A 40 3.74 3.68 8.80
CA PHE A 40 2.95 4.90 8.84
C PHE A 40 1.84 4.86 9.90
N ARG A 41 1.61 5.97 10.57
CA ARG A 41 0.53 6.18 11.53
C ARG A 41 -0.21 7.47 11.16
N TYR A 42 -1.48 7.33 10.80
CA TYR A 42 -2.27 8.48 10.39
C TYR A 42 -2.45 9.46 11.56
N GLN A 43 -2.16 10.72 11.30
CA GLN A 43 -2.34 11.85 12.19
C GLN A 43 -2.86 13.01 11.33
N SER A 44 -4.02 13.56 11.68
CA SER A 44 -4.57 14.71 10.96
C SER A 44 -3.60 15.89 10.95
N ASP A 45 -3.62 16.65 9.85
CA ASP A 45 -2.89 17.90 9.63
C ASP A 45 -2.97 18.87 10.84
N ILE A 46 -1.84 19.49 11.21
CA ILE A 46 -1.69 20.44 12.32
C ILE A 46 -0.98 21.72 11.83
N ASN A 47 -1.79 22.71 11.43
CA ASN A 47 -1.33 23.98 10.87
C ASN A 47 -0.76 23.87 9.44
N ASN A 48 -1.31 22.96 8.62
CA ASN A 48 -0.98 22.88 7.19
C ASN A 48 0.53 22.63 6.98
N GLU A 49 1.08 21.72 7.79
CA GLU A 49 2.47 21.32 7.69
C GLU A 49 2.69 20.37 6.52
N LEU A 50 3.97 20.14 6.21
CA LEU A 50 4.39 19.04 5.37
C LEU A 50 5.61 18.40 6.01
N ARG A 51 5.49 17.14 6.39
CA ARG A 51 6.51 16.31 7.01
C ARG A 51 6.95 15.24 6.02
N VAL A 52 8.19 15.39 5.54
CA VAL A 52 8.82 14.41 4.66
C VAL A 52 9.92 13.70 5.45
N TYR A 53 9.78 12.39 5.62
CA TYR A 53 10.69 11.60 6.44
C TYR A 53 11.78 10.94 5.58
N PRO A 54 13.07 11.08 5.93
CA PRO A 54 14.15 10.47 5.18
C PRO A 54 14.26 8.95 5.37
N ASP A 55 13.71 8.44 6.48
CA ASP A 55 13.72 7.02 6.84
C ASP A 55 12.30 6.52 7.10
N ILE A 56 11.97 5.39 6.47
CA ILE A 56 10.69 4.68 6.62
C ILE A 56 10.84 3.40 7.43
N SER A 57 12.04 3.09 7.95
CA SER A 57 12.32 1.89 8.73
C SER A 57 11.71 1.93 10.13
N GLN A 58 11.44 3.13 10.64
CA GLN A 58 10.80 3.40 11.92
C GLN A 58 9.38 3.96 11.74
N PRO A 59 8.53 3.93 12.78
CA PRO A 59 7.23 4.58 12.73
C PRO A 59 7.35 6.08 12.39
N PHE A 60 6.47 6.55 11.51
CA PHE A 60 6.35 7.98 11.15
C PHE A 60 4.88 8.37 10.99
N TYR A 61 4.60 9.67 11.09
CA TYR A 61 3.26 10.19 11.35
C TYR A 61 2.91 11.32 10.41
N GLY A 62 1.64 11.41 10.05
CA GLY A 62 1.13 12.47 9.18
C GLY A 62 -0.18 12.07 8.55
N ASP A 63 -0.58 12.79 7.51
CA ASP A 63 -1.77 12.51 6.73
C ASP A 63 -1.42 12.07 5.29
N CYS A 64 -2.31 12.34 4.33
CA CYS A 64 -2.15 11.80 2.98
C CYS A 64 -0.93 12.37 2.24
N GLU A 65 -0.65 13.66 2.37
CA GLU A 65 0.48 14.31 1.70
C GLU A 65 1.81 13.89 2.33
N ASP A 66 1.87 13.78 3.65
CA ASP A 66 3.07 13.39 4.38
C ASP A 66 3.51 11.99 3.95
N PHE A 67 2.55 11.06 3.86
CA PHE A 67 2.80 9.72 3.33
C PHE A 67 3.27 9.75 1.87
N ALA A 68 2.55 10.48 0.99
CA ALA A 68 2.85 10.50 -0.43
C ALA A 68 4.22 11.11 -0.75
N PHE A 69 4.59 12.22 -0.11
CA PHE A 69 5.89 12.87 -0.30
C PHE A 69 7.03 12.09 0.37
N THR A 70 6.80 11.49 1.55
CA THR A 70 7.77 10.59 2.16
C THR A 70 8.07 9.42 1.22
N LEU A 71 7.04 8.78 0.66
CA LEU A 71 7.22 7.69 -0.29
C LEU A 71 7.89 8.16 -1.59
N GLN A 72 7.58 9.37 -2.08
CA GLN A 72 8.24 9.97 -3.24
C GLN A 72 9.77 10.06 -3.05
N GLN A 73 10.25 10.37 -1.85
CA GLN A 73 11.69 10.43 -1.58
C GLN A 73 12.36 9.05 -1.71
N GLN A 74 11.63 7.97 -1.41
CA GLN A 74 12.18 6.61 -1.40
C GLN A 74 12.16 5.95 -2.79
N ILE A 75 11.07 6.13 -3.54
CA ILE A 75 10.87 5.45 -4.84
C ILE A 75 10.77 6.39 -6.02
N GLY A 76 10.82 7.71 -5.83
CA GLY A 76 10.58 8.70 -6.88
C GLY A 76 9.11 8.77 -7.30
N GLY A 77 8.85 9.26 -8.50
CA GLY A 77 7.49 9.47 -9.03
C GLY A 77 6.94 10.86 -8.73
N LYS A 78 5.64 11.02 -8.86
CA LYS A 78 4.94 12.31 -8.81
C LYS A 78 3.80 12.25 -7.81
N VAL A 79 3.76 13.18 -6.85
CA VAL A 79 2.61 13.31 -5.95
C VAL A 79 1.50 14.05 -6.68
N TRP A 80 0.26 13.59 -6.51
CA TRP A 80 -0.92 14.18 -7.15
C TRP A 80 -1.95 14.54 -6.11
N HIS A 81 -2.51 15.73 -6.30
CA HIS A 81 -3.74 16.16 -5.67
C HIS A 81 -4.91 15.52 -6.44
N VAL A 82 -5.73 14.76 -5.74
CA VAL A 82 -6.89 14.08 -6.30
C VAL A 82 -8.15 14.37 -5.51
N LYS A 83 -9.30 14.27 -6.18
CA LYS A 83 -10.63 14.30 -5.56
C LYS A 83 -11.27 12.93 -5.70
N LEU A 84 -11.41 12.24 -4.56
CA LEU A 84 -12.10 10.95 -4.50
C LEU A 84 -13.61 11.15 -4.71
N LYS A 85 -14.28 10.20 -5.38
CA LYS A 85 -15.71 10.32 -5.72
C LYS A 85 -16.62 10.68 -4.53
N ASN A 86 -16.31 10.17 -3.33
CA ASN A 86 -17.14 10.30 -2.13
C ASN A 86 -16.39 10.93 -0.93
N ARG A 87 -15.24 11.59 -1.14
CA ARG A 87 -14.48 12.21 -0.05
C ARG A 87 -13.94 13.58 -0.45
N ASN A 88 -13.36 14.24 0.54
CA ASN A 88 -12.55 15.44 0.38
C ASN A 88 -11.26 15.15 -0.40
N HIS A 89 -10.55 16.23 -0.72
CA HIS A 89 -9.23 16.26 -1.34
C HIS A 89 -8.26 15.27 -0.68
N HIS A 90 -7.44 14.60 -1.49
CA HIS A 90 -6.50 13.56 -1.07
C HIS A 90 -5.19 13.69 -1.85
N ALA A 91 -4.09 13.20 -1.28
CA ALA A 91 -2.80 13.15 -1.94
C ALA A 91 -2.37 11.70 -2.16
N VAL A 92 -1.84 11.40 -3.35
CA VAL A 92 -1.34 10.07 -3.73
C VAL A 92 -0.06 10.17 -4.51
N LEU A 93 0.82 9.18 -4.40
CA LEU A 93 1.99 9.06 -5.25
C LEU A 93 1.65 8.27 -6.53
N VAL A 94 2.13 8.74 -7.67
CA VAL A 94 1.99 8.04 -8.96
C VAL A 94 3.37 7.79 -9.57
N LYS A 95 3.64 6.53 -9.90
CA LYS A 95 4.87 6.10 -10.59
C LYS A 95 4.55 4.95 -11.54
N ASN A 96 5.05 5.03 -12.78
CA ASN A 96 4.89 3.96 -13.78
C ASN A 96 3.43 3.49 -13.98
N GLY A 97 2.47 4.42 -14.02
CA GLY A 97 1.05 4.10 -14.19
C GLY A 97 0.37 3.53 -12.94
N MET A 98 1.08 3.35 -11.83
CA MET A 98 0.55 2.87 -10.55
C MET A 98 0.34 4.04 -9.58
N VAL A 99 -0.78 3.99 -8.86
CA VAL A 99 -1.10 4.84 -7.72
C VAL A 99 -0.71 4.10 -6.46
N TYR A 100 0.10 4.75 -5.63
CA TYR A 100 0.48 4.32 -4.29
C TYR A 100 -0.23 5.24 -3.29
N ASP A 101 -1.33 4.74 -2.74
CA ASP A 101 -2.14 5.36 -1.70
C ASP A 101 -1.89 4.62 -0.38
N LEU A 102 -2.14 5.25 0.76
CA LEU A 102 -2.02 4.62 2.08
C LEU A 102 -2.84 3.33 2.16
N ASN A 103 -4.01 3.31 1.54
CA ASN A 103 -4.95 2.19 1.63
C ASN A 103 -4.77 1.16 0.51
N TYR A 104 -4.32 1.59 -0.68
CA TYR A 104 -4.33 0.76 -1.88
C TYR A 104 -3.11 1.04 -2.77
N LYS A 105 -2.73 0.04 -3.56
CA LYS A 105 -1.82 0.19 -4.70
C LYS A 105 -2.51 -0.36 -5.93
N ILE A 106 -2.83 0.49 -6.90
CA ILE A 106 -3.68 0.14 -8.04
C ILE A 106 -3.30 0.94 -9.28
N LEU A 107 -3.67 0.47 -10.47
CA LEU A 107 -3.46 1.22 -11.72
C LEU A 107 -4.18 2.57 -11.67
N ARG A 108 -3.53 3.61 -12.17
CA ARG A 108 -4.06 4.98 -12.24
C ARG A 108 -5.40 5.03 -12.96
N ASP A 109 -5.53 4.28 -14.05
CA ASP A 109 -6.71 4.33 -14.93
C ASP A 109 -7.99 3.80 -14.26
N ILE A 110 -7.85 2.99 -13.21
CA ILE A 110 -8.98 2.45 -12.45
C ILE A 110 -9.06 2.99 -11.02
N TYR A 111 -8.15 3.91 -10.65
CA TYR A 111 -8.18 4.55 -9.35
C TYR A 111 -9.41 5.48 -9.26
N PRO A 112 -10.27 5.36 -8.23
CA PRO A 112 -11.59 6.00 -8.20
C PRO A 112 -11.52 7.49 -7.79
N ALA A 113 -10.68 8.27 -8.47
CA ALA A 113 -10.47 9.68 -8.20
C ALA A 113 -10.32 10.50 -9.49
N GLN A 114 -10.66 11.78 -9.40
CA GLN A 114 -10.26 12.77 -10.40
C GLN A 114 -8.87 13.29 -10.04
N PHE A 115 -7.92 13.19 -10.97
CA PHE A 115 -6.60 13.80 -10.83
C PHE A 115 -6.67 15.27 -11.19
N ILE A 116 -6.41 16.15 -10.21
CA ILE A 116 -6.56 17.59 -10.36
C ILE A 116 -5.24 18.21 -10.79
N GLN A 117 -4.19 17.99 -10.00
CA GLN A 117 -2.91 18.67 -10.19
C GLN A 117 -1.75 17.84 -9.67
N GLU A 118 -0.63 17.84 -10.40
CA GLU A 118 0.65 17.34 -9.90
C GLU A 118 1.19 18.30 -8.83
N MET A 119 1.49 17.75 -7.66
CA MET A 119 1.99 18.48 -6.51
C MET A 119 3.51 18.47 -6.47
N GLN A 120 4.07 19.60 -6.09
CA GLN A 120 5.49 19.76 -5.82
C GLN A 120 5.64 20.11 -4.33
N SER A 121 6.61 19.49 -3.64
CA SER A 121 6.76 19.66 -2.19
C SER A 121 6.96 21.12 -1.76
N GLN A 122 7.57 21.95 -2.62
CA GLN A 122 7.77 23.38 -2.38
C GLN A 122 6.50 24.23 -2.56
N TRP A 123 5.49 23.73 -3.28
CA TRP A 123 4.30 24.49 -3.67
C TRP A 123 3.09 24.22 -2.78
N TRP A 124 3.08 23.10 -2.05
CA TRP A 124 1.94 22.69 -1.22
C TRP A 124 1.52 23.73 -0.17
N LYS A 125 2.49 24.43 0.43
CA LYS A 125 2.20 25.47 1.44
C LYS A 125 1.39 26.65 0.88
N GLN A 126 1.36 26.86 -0.43
CA GLN A 126 0.72 28.03 -1.05
C GLN A 126 -0.71 27.74 -1.55
N SER A 127 -1.05 26.48 -1.84
CA SER A 127 -2.32 26.10 -2.48
C SER A 127 -3.51 25.89 -1.53
N ARG A 128 -3.30 25.98 -0.21
CA ARG A 128 -4.34 25.79 0.83
C ARG A 128 -4.75 27.10 1.55
N LYS A 129 -4.47 28.27 0.96
CA LYS A 129 -4.99 29.57 1.43
C LYS A 129 -6.32 29.92 0.79
#